data_AF-A0A7W1TLR0-F1
#
_entry.id   AF-A0A7W1TLR0-F1
#
_cell.length_a   1.000
_cell.length_b   1.000
_cell.length_c   1.000
_cell.angle_alpha   90.00
_cell.angle_beta   90.00
_cell.angle_gamma   90.00
#
_symmetry.space_group_name_H-M   'P 1'
#
loop_
_entity.id
_entity.type
_entity.pdbx_description
1 polymer ?
#
loop_
_entity_poly.entity_id
_entity_poly.type
_entity_poly.pdbx_seq_one_letter_code
_entity_poly.pdbx_strand_id
1 'polypeptide(L)'
;MNNVYSSRETEVVVQLHQPLIAIPFEQNGEEVVHYFFDDAQADIALGQDGRQGAIKLAAVWSDLDGDAMLASLEQWRRESPPTPPLESL
;
A
#
# COMPACT_ATOMS: atom_id res chain seq x y z
N MET A 1 -31.47 21.25 -22.70
CA MET A 1 -31.48 19.95 -22.01
C MET A 1 -30.22 19.90 -21.17
N ASN A 2 -30.31 20.28 -19.89
CA ASN A 2 -29.15 20.30 -18.99
C ASN A 2 -29.18 19.04 -18.14
N ASN A 3 -28.23 18.14 -18.37
CA ASN A 3 -27.97 17.02 -17.49
C ASN A 3 -27.39 17.55 -16.18
N VAL A 4 -28.17 17.49 -15.11
CA VAL A 4 -27.67 17.66 -13.75
C VAL A 4 -26.98 16.36 -13.37
N TYR A 5 -25.65 16.35 -13.35
CA TYR A 5 -24.89 15.31 -12.66
C TYR A 5 -25.24 15.39 -11.17
N SER A 6 -26.09 14.49 -10.70
CA SER A 6 -26.41 14.33 -9.29
C SER A 6 -25.23 13.64 -8.61
N SER A 7 -24.24 14.43 -8.21
CA SER A 7 -23.28 14.00 -7.19
C SER A 7 -24.06 13.89 -5.89
N ARG A 8 -24.26 12.67 -5.38
CA ARG A 8 -24.79 12.47 -4.04
C ARG A 8 -23.76 13.01 -3.06
N GLU A 9 -23.97 14.22 -2.56
CA GLU A 9 -23.24 14.69 -1.39
C GLU A 9 -23.47 13.68 -0.27
N THR A 10 -22.42 12.92 0.04
CA THR A 10 -22.47 11.90 1.09
C THR A 10 -21.82 12.52 2.31
N GLU A 11 -22.65 12.88 3.28
CA GLU A 11 -22.19 13.46 4.54
C GLU A 11 -22.00 12.35 5.58
N VAL A 12 -20.87 12.40 6.29
CA VAL A 12 -20.59 11.53 7.44
C VAL A 12 -20.46 12.42 8.67
N VAL A 13 -21.35 12.21 9.65
CA VAL A 13 -21.32 12.94 10.93
C VAL A 13 -20.61 12.08 11.97
N VAL A 14 -19.54 12.63 12.56
CA VAL A 14 -18.75 11.98 13.61
C VAL A 14 -18.86 12.69 14.94
N GLN A 15 -18.73 11.95 16.04
CA GLN A 15 -18.67 12.55 17.37
C GLN A 15 -17.30 13.19 17.61
N LEU A 16 -17.27 14.32 18.34
CA LEU A 16 -16.05 15.12 18.55
C LEU A 16 -14.87 14.35 19.18
N HIS A 17 -15.16 13.27 19.89
CA HIS A 17 -14.16 12.44 20.61
C HIS A 17 -13.94 11.08 19.95
N GLN A 18 -14.50 10.87 18.76
CA GLN A 18 -14.31 9.65 17.98
C GLN A 18 -13.32 9.94 16.85
N PRO A 19 -12.27 9.11 16.67
CA PRO A 19 -11.37 9.29 15.54
C PRO A 19 -12.11 9.06 14.22
N LEU A 20 -11.75 9.83 13.20
CA LEU A 20 -12.15 9.58 11.82
C LEU A 20 -10.87 9.42 11.00
N ILE A 21 -10.63 8.21 10.53
CA ILE A 21 -9.39 7.81 9.85
C ILE A 21 -9.75 7.58 8.39
N ALA A 22 -9.13 8.32 7.49
CA ALA A 22 -9.30 8.17 6.06
C ALA A 22 -8.07 7.48 5.46
N ILE A 23 -8.28 6.36 4.77
CA ILE A 23 -7.20 5.59 4.14
C ILE A 23 -7.53 5.42 2.65
N PRO A 24 -6.67 5.89 1.74
CA PRO A 24 -6.81 5.63 0.31
C PRO A 24 -6.40 4.18 0.00
N PHE A 25 -7.18 3.52 -0.84
CA PHE A 25 -6.93 2.20 -1.39
C PHE A 25 -7.08 2.24 -2.91
N GLU A 26 -6.41 1.32 -3.59
CA GLU A 26 -6.66 1.06 -5.01
C GLU A 26 -7.58 -0.18 -5.12
N GLN A 27 -8.81 0.01 -5.60
CA GLN A 27 -9.76 -1.08 -5.82
C GLN A 27 -10.14 -1.14 -7.29
N ASN A 28 -9.83 -2.25 -7.96
CA ASN A 28 -10.07 -2.45 -9.40
C ASN A 28 -9.45 -1.37 -10.31
N GLY A 29 -8.30 -0.80 -9.91
CA GLY A 29 -7.62 0.26 -10.67
C GLY A 29 -8.20 1.66 -10.45
N GLU A 30 -9.14 1.82 -9.52
CA GLU A 30 -9.67 3.11 -9.11
C GLU A 30 -9.25 3.43 -7.67
N GLU A 31 -8.88 4.68 -7.41
CA GLU A 31 -8.55 5.16 -6.07
C GLU A 31 -9.84 5.41 -5.28
N VAL A 32 -10.00 4.69 -4.17
CA VAL A 32 -11.15 4.79 -3.27
C VAL A 32 -10.68 5.13 -1.86
N VAL A 33 -11.42 5.97 -1.15
CA VAL A 33 -11.10 6.33 0.24
C VAL A 33 -12.05 5.62 1.19
N HIS A 34 -11.49 4.82 2.10
CA HIS A 34 -12.24 4.18 3.17
C HIS A 34 -12.10 4.99 4.46
N TYR A 35 -13.23 5.19 5.14
CA TYR A 35 -13.30 5.90 6.41
C TYR A 35 -13.54 4.90 7.55
N PHE A 36 -12.75 5.01 8.62
CA PHE A 36 -12.83 4.17 9.80
C PHE A 36 -13.02 5.03 11.04
N PHE A 37 -13.70 4.49 12.04
CA PHE A 37 -13.90 5.15 13.33
C PHE A 37 -13.11 4.51 14.49
N ASP A 38 -12.22 3.57 14.14
CA ASP A 38 -11.50 2.70 15.06
C ASP A 38 -10.11 2.39 14.46
N ASP A 39 -9.06 2.72 15.21
CA ASP A 39 -7.67 2.48 14.80
C ASP A 39 -7.41 1.01 14.53
N ALA A 40 -8.01 0.09 15.30
CA ALA A 40 -7.80 -1.34 15.11
C ALA A 40 -8.36 -1.83 13.76
N GLN A 41 -9.49 -1.28 13.32
CA GLN A 41 -10.08 -1.60 12.02
C GLN A 41 -9.28 -1.01 10.87
N ALA A 42 -8.77 0.22 11.04
CA ALA A 42 -7.89 0.87 10.07
C ALA A 42 -6.59 0.06 9.87
N ASP A 43 -5.95 -0.38 10.96
CA ASP A 43 -4.72 -1.19 10.94
C ASP A 43 -4.94 -2.55 10.27
N ILE A 44 -6.05 -3.23 10.57
CA ILE A 44 -6.39 -4.51 9.92
C ILE A 44 -6.56 -4.31 8.41
N ALA A 45 -7.25 -3.24 8.00
CA ALA A 45 -7.47 -2.94 6.59
C ALA A 45 -6.15 -2.68 5.83
N LEU A 46 -5.24 -1.89 6.40
CA LEU A 46 -3.89 -1.68 5.85
C LEU A 46 -3.10 -2.99 5.77
N GLY A 47 -3.18 -3.83 6.80
CA GLY A 47 -2.47 -5.10 6.86
C GLY A 47 -2.93 -6.12 5.80
N GLN A 48 -4.20 -6.07 5.36
CA GLN A 48 -4.69 -6.95 4.28
C GLN A 48 -4.13 -6.53 2.91
N ASP A 49 -4.04 -5.23 2.63
CA ASP A 49 -3.51 -4.72 1.36
C ASP A 49 -2.01 -5.01 1.20
N GLY A 50 -1.23 -4.79 2.26
CA GLY A 50 0.20 -5.14 2.28
C GLY A 50 0.48 -6.63 2.08
N ARG A 51 -0.42 -7.52 2.56
CA ARG A 51 -0.30 -8.97 2.32
C ARG A 51 -0.50 -9.33 0.85
N GLN A 52 -1.47 -8.70 0.18
CA GLN A 52 -1.72 -8.92 -1.24
C GLN A 52 -0.50 -8.51 -2.08
N GLY A 53 0.12 -7.37 -1.76
CA GLY A 53 1.36 -6.90 -2.39
C GLY A 53 2.52 -7.87 -2.17
N ALA A 54 2.73 -8.34 -0.95
CA ALA A 54 3.78 -9.31 -0.63
C ALA A 54 3.58 -10.66 -1.33
N ILE A 55 2.33 -11.16 -1.40
CA ILE A 55 1.99 -12.41 -2.10
C ILE A 55 2.23 -12.26 -3.61
N LYS A 56 1.81 -11.13 -4.19
CA LYS A 56 2.02 -10.84 -5.62
C LYS A 56 3.51 -10.74 -5.95
N LEU A 57 4.29 -10.08 -5.10
CA LEU A 57 5.75 -10.01 -5.24
C LEU A 57 6.39 -11.41 -5.16
N ALA A 58 6.00 -12.20 -4.16
CA ALA A 58 6.50 -13.56 -3.99
C ALA A 58 6.15 -14.46 -5.19
N ALA A 59 4.95 -14.31 -5.75
CA ALA A 59 4.54 -15.03 -6.95
C ALA A 59 5.38 -14.63 -8.19
N VAL A 60 5.63 -13.33 -8.39
CA VAL A 60 6.51 -12.84 -9.47
C VAL A 60 7.93 -13.38 -9.31
N TRP A 61 8.45 -13.44 -8.09
CA TRP A 61 9.79 -13.98 -7.83
C TRP A 61 9.86 -15.50 -7.94
N SER A 62 8.78 -16.21 -7.64
CA SER A 62 8.70 -17.67 -7.82
C SER A 62 8.75 -18.09 -9.28
N ASP A 63 8.38 -17.21 -10.21
CA ASP A 63 8.43 -17.46 -11.66
C ASP A 63 9.83 -17.20 -12.25
N LEU A 64 10.72 -16.55 -11.48
CA LEU A 64 12.09 -16.31 -11.88
C LEU A 64 12.94 -17.57 -11.64
N ASP A 65 13.89 -17.82 -12.55
CA ASP A 65 14.97 -18.75 -12.28
C ASP A 65 15.80 -18.21 -11.10
N GLY A 66 15.72 -18.91 -9.97
CA GLY A 66 16.31 -18.48 -8.70
C GLY A 66 17.82 -18.28 -8.78
N ASP A 67 18.52 -19.11 -9.55
CA ASP A 67 19.98 -19.02 -9.69
C ASP A 67 20.37 -17.78 -10.53
N ALA A 68 19.61 -17.51 -11.60
CA ALA A 68 19.81 -16.31 -12.41
C ALA A 68 19.49 -15.03 -11.62
N MET A 69 18.42 -15.03 -10.81
CA MET A 69 18.05 -13.91 -9.95
C MET A 69 19.13 -13.62 -8.89
N LEU A 70 19.64 -14.65 -8.22
CA LEU A 70 20.71 -14.50 -7.21
C LEU A 70 22.00 -13.96 -7.83
N ALA A 71 22.35 -14.42 -9.04
CA ALA A 71 23.50 -13.90 -9.78
C ALA A 71 23.35 -12.40 -10.10
N SER A 72 22.16 -11.97 -10.52
CA SER A 72 21.86 -10.55 -10.75
C SER A 72 21.92 -9.69 -9.48
N LEU A 73 21.37 -10.19 -8.36
CA LEU A 73 21.43 -9.48 -7.07
C LEU A 73 22.86 -9.35 -6.54
N GLU A 74 23.68 -10.39 -6.70
CA GLU A 74 25.09 -10.35 -6.31
C GLU A 74 25.90 -9.39 -7.21
N GLN A 75 25.56 -9.30 -8.50
CA GLN A 75 26.13 -8.27 -9.37
C GLN A 75 25.77 -6.87 -8.87
N TRP A 76 24.50 -6.61 -8.55
CA TRP A 76 24.05 -5.32 -8.04
C TRP A 76 24.70 -4.94 -6.71
N ARG A 77 24.85 -5.91 -5.79
CA ARG A 77 25.57 -5.72 -4.53
C ARG A 77 27.02 -5.27 -4.77
N ARG A 78 27.68 -5.83 -5.78
CA ARG A 78 29.07 -5.50 -6.11
C ARG A 78 29.21 -4.11 -6.74
N GLU A 79 28.23 -3.70 -7.54
CA GLU A 79 28.20 -2.40 -8.22
C GLU A 79 27.71 -1.27 -7.31
N SER A 80 26.96 -1.61 -6.25
CA SER A 80 26.47 -0.64 -5.27
C SER A 80 27.57 -0.27 -4.26
N PRO A 81 27.75 1.01 -3.92
CA PRO A 81 28.63 1.38 -2.82
C PRO A 81 28.13 0.73 -1.52
N PRO A 82 29.03 0.27 -0.64
CA PRO A 82 28.64 -0.37 0.61
C PRO A 82 27.76 0.59 1.41
N THR A 83 26.68 0.07 2.00
CA THR A 83 25.85 0.86 2.90
C THR A 83 26.75 1.43 4.01
N PRO A 84 26.82 2.76 4.17
CA PRO A 84 27.71 3.35 5.16
C PRO A 84 27.33 2.87 6.57
N PRO A 85 28.32 2.71 7.47
CA PRO A 85 28.07 2.29 8.83
C PRO A 85 27.12 3.26 9.54
N LEU A 86 26.25 2.73 10.40
CA LEU A 86 25.22 3.51 11.10
C LEU A 86 25.79 4.61 12.01
N GLU A 87 27.09 4.55 12.33
CA GLU A 87 27.81 5.54 13.13
C GLU A 87 28.15 6.84 12.37
N SER A 88 27.88 6.90 11.06
CA SER A 88 28.14 8.10 10.24
C SER A 88 26.88 8.93 9.93
N LEU A 89 25.83 8.81 10.75
CA LEU A 89 24.60 9.61 10.66
C LEU A 89 24.63 10.84 11.57
#